data_AF-A0A3T0T589-F1
#
_entry.id   AF-A0A3T0T589-F1
#
_cell.length_a   1.000
_cell.length_b   1.000
_cell.length_c   1.000
_cell.angle_alpha   90.00
_cell.angle_beta   90.00
_cell.angle_gamma   90.00
#
_symmetry.space_group_name_H-M   'P 1'
#
loop_
_entity.id
_entity.type
_entity.pdbx_description
1 polymer ?
#
loop_
_entity_poly.entity_id
_entity_poly.type
_entity_poly.pdbx_seq_one_letter_code
_entity_poly.pdbx_strand_id
1 'polypeptide(L)'
;MRHNGAPAVRAVRADAARDRLRAGPRRSRPPPLRRRDRPRAAAGAAAAARGRRSADGGGRGPARGRLGRRVRRRGRALVRAGADRVAVLLAARPPDSADGRPTGAARRDAGGVVSGPVVASVVVALRSFDATRTRRTLLVAVVLGPVLQVLYFAAVAAPSLVVGAGASLLLAVLTAVDAVTVSLTRMRHDAVLGSVLLSARPAVLLWSGVALAAAGVGSAAGLVSLVWALLLFGQGVPGQVAAGAIALTGCAALAGSGCGFAAGVLGLRSRDGLAWVGPFTAVLTVLGGVVAPVAELPPVVEAVARVLPLGYATDALRTLLGEGWTGALAVQSGAVVVLGAAWFGLGLLGWALARRTLRRTGGTDLL
;
A
#
# COMPACT_ATOMS: atom_id res chain seq x y z
N MET A 1 -44.07 -58.09 -22.46
CA MET A 1 -44.04 -56.75 -21.82
C MET A 1 -42.80 -56.66 -20.95
N ARG A 2 -42.10 -55.53 -21.06
CA ARG A 2 -40.90 -55.05 -20.32
C ARG A 2 -39.54 -55.54 -20.82
N HIS A 3 -38.94 -54.61 -21.58
CA HIS A 3 -37.63 -54.56 -22.19
C HIS A 3 -36.48 -54.76 -21.20
N ASN A 4 -35.54 -55.61 -21.58
CA ASN A 4 -34.17 -55.64 -21.09
C ASN A 4 -33.27 -55.30 -22.29
N GLY A 5 -32.61 -54.14 -22.26
CA GLY A 5 -31.83 -53.64 -23.37
C GLY A 5 -30.87 -52.56 -22.91
N ALA A 6 -29.73 -52.98 -22.37
CA ALA A 6 -28.59 -52.10 -22.11
C ALA A 6 -27.73 -52.01 -23.39
N PRO A 7 -27.46 -50.83 -23.94
CA PRO A 7 -26.38 -50.67 -24.90
C PRO A 7 -25.08 -50.34 -24.18
N ALA A 8 -24.10 -51.23 -24.39
CA ALA A 8 -22.69 -50.99 -24.13
C ALA A 8 -22.18 -49.82 -24.99
N VAL A 9 -21.83 -48.70 -24.38
CA VAL A 9 -21.07 -47.62 -25.05
C VAL A 9 -19.59 -47.84 -24.79
N ARG A 10 -18.98 -48.50 -25.78
CA ARG A 10 -17.55 -48.72 -25.95
C ARG A 10 -16.79 -47.40 -26.08
N ALA A 11 -15.73 -47.31 -25.29
CA ALA A 11 -14.50 -46.56 -25.48
C ALA A 11 -14.22 -46.10 -26.93
N VAL A 12 -14.34 -44.79 -27.17
CA VAL A 12 -13.71 -44.08 -28.29
C VAL A 12 -13.26 -42.72 -27.76
N ARG A 13 -12.02 -42.63 -27.26
CA ARG A 13 -11.20 -41.41 -27.16
C ARG A 13 -9.89 -41.72 -26.40
N ALA A 14 -8.95 -42.38 -27.06
CA ALA A 14 -7.59 -42.51 -26.54
C ALA A 14 -6.46 -42.35 -27.59
N ASP A 15 -6.77 -42.14 -28.88
CA ASP A 15 -5.73 -42.17 -29.94
C ASP A 15 -5.37 -40.84 -30.59
N ALA A 16 -5.95 -39.70 -30.20
CA ALA A 16 -5.62 -38.41 -30.83
C ALA A 16 -4.39 -37.69 -30.23
N ALA A 17 -3.75 -38.23 -29.19
CA ALA A 17 -2.70 -37.52 -28.44
C ALA A 17 -1.25 -37.97 -28.76
N ARG A 18 -1.04 -39.02 -29.57
CA ARG A 18 0.31 -39.56 -29.84
C ARG A 18 1.01 -39.05 -31.11
N ASP A 19 0.32 -38.37 -32.01
CA ASP A 19 0.91 -37.93 -33.29
C ASP A 19 1.54 -36.52 -33.29
N ARG A 20 1.50 -35.77 -32.19
CA ARG A 20 2.09 -34.42 -32.13
C ARG A 20 3.54 -34.34 -31.62
N LEU A 21 4.17 -35.46 -31.29
CA LEU A 21 5.53 -35.49 -30.73
C LEU A 21 6.67 -35.71 -31.74
N ARG A 22 6.40 -35.72 -33.06
CA ARG A 22 7.44 -35.91 -34.10
C ARG A 22 7.86 -34.66 -34.89
N ALA A 23 7.38 -33.48 -34.54
CA ALA A 23 7.85 -32.23 -35.16
C ALA A 23 9.00 -31.62 -34.34
N GLY A 24 10.23 -32.03 -34.62
CA GLY A 24 11.43 -31.44 -34.04
C GLY A 24 11.57 -29.95 -34.40
N PRO A 25 12.25 -29.14 -33.56
CA PRO A 25 12.37 -27.71 -33.77
C PRO A 25 13.23 -27.42 -34.99
N ARG A 26 12.63 -26.84 -36.03
CA ARG A 26 13.36 -26.23 -37.15
C ARG A 26 14.19 -25.07 -36.59
N ARG A 27 15.51 -25.27 -36.55
CA ARG A 27 16.50 -24.24 -36.25
C ARG A 27 16.44 -23.16 -37.34
N SER A 28 15.66 -22.11 -37.11
CA SER A 28 15.76 -20.87 -37.87
C SER A 28 17.08 -20.19 -37.51
N ARG A 29 17.99 -20.09 -38.48
CA ARG A 29 19.21 -19.29 -38.38
C ARG A 29 18.82 -17.84 -38.03
N PRO A 30 19.46 -17.21 -37.03
CA PRO A 30 19.24 -15.79 -36.77
C PRO A 30 19.76 -14.96 -37.96
N PRO A 31 19.04 -13.90 -38.37
CA PRO A 31 19.49 -13.00 -39.42
C PRO A 31 20.78 -12.26 -38.99
N PRO A 32 21.65 -11.89 -39.94
CA PRO A 32 22.88 -11.17 -39.64
C PRO A 32 22.56 -9.83 -38.98
N LEU A 33 23.19 -9.58 -37.83
CA LEU A 33 23.11 -8.33 -37.12
C LEU A 33 23.64 -7.20 -38.01
N ARG A 34 22.72 -6.40 -38.57
CA ARG A 34 23.04 -5.09 -39.16
C ARG A 34 23.70 -4.24 -38.07
N ARG A 35 25.00 -3.97 -38.26
CA ARG A 35 25.76 -2.92 -37.55
C ARG A 35 24.94 -1.63 -37.62
N ARG A 36 24.28 -1.29 -36.52
CA ARG A 36 23.77 0.05 -36.27
C ARG A 36 24.90 0.87 -35.69
N ASP A 37 25.15 2.00 -36.35
CA ASP A 37 26.12 3.01 -35.96
C ASP A 37 25.96 3.39 -34.49
N ARG A 38 27.05 3.23 -33.74
CA ARG A 38 27.20 3.80 -32.41
C ARG A 38 27.31 5.32 -32.55
N PRO A 39 26.45 6.12 -31.92
CA PRO A 39 26.70 7.54 -31.80
C PRO A 39 27.96 7.75 -30.94
N ARG A 40 28.93 8.45 -31.52
CA ARG A 40 30.12 8.99 -30.85
C ARG A 40 29.67 10.00 -29.79
N ALA A 41 29.49 9.54 -28.56
CA ALA A 41 29.26 10.42 -27.41
C ALA A 41 29.84 9.81 -26.12
N ALA A 42 31.12 9.42 -26.14
CA ALA A 42 31.82 8.97 -24.93
C ALA A 42 33.35 9.13 -25.01
N ALA A 43 33.85 10.22 -25.61
CA ALA A 43 35.28 10.53 -25.69
C ALA A 43 35.65 11.92 -25.14
N GLY A 44 34.87 12.45 -24.19
CA GLY A 44 35.10 13.79 -23.61
C GLY A 44 35.29 13.84 -22.09
N ALA A 45 35.07 12.76 -21.34
CA ALA A 45 34.98 12.82 -19.88
C ALA A 45 36.22 12.31 -19.11
N ALA A 46 37.25 11.81 -19.81
CA ALA A 46 38.46 11.27 -19.18
C ALA A 46 39.69 12.19 -19.22
N ALA A 47 39.58 13.39 -19.80
CA ALA A 47 40.67 14.36 -19.89
C ALA A 47 40.60 15.52 -18.87
N ALA A 48 39.63 15.51 -17.95
CA ALA A 48 39.41 16.62 -16.99
C ALA A 48 39.92 16.34 -15.56
N ALA A 49 40.60 15.21 -15.32
CA ALA A 49 41.03 14.81 -13.97
C ALA A 49 42.55 14.91 -13.71
N ARG A 50 43.33 15.48 -14.64
CA ARG A 50 44.77 15.74 -14.44
C ARG A 50 45.12 17.16 -14.87
N GLY A 51 45.09 18.09 -13.91
CA GLY A 51 45.59 19.44 -14.12
C GLY A 51 44.87 20.46 -13.28
N ARG A 52 45.22 20.55 -11.99
CA ARG A 52 45.08 21.75 -11.14
C ARG A 52 45.76 21.49 -9.79
N ARG A 53 47.09 21.38 -9.83
CA ARG A 53 47.94 21.81 -8.73
C ARG A 53 48.52 23.17 -9.14
N SER A 54 48.61 24.07 -8.17
CA SER A 54 49.24 25.38 -8.22
C SER A 54 48.48 26.50 -8.94
N ALA A 55 47.82 27.35 -8.14
CA ALA A 55 48.02 28.79 -8.17
C ALA A 55 47.25 29.42 -7.00
N ASP A 56 48.01 29.87 -6.01
CA ASP A 56 47.65 30.97 -5.13
C ASP A 56 47.07 32.13 -5.94
N GLY A 57 46.00 32.74 -5.45
CA GLY A 57 45.39 33.88 -6.13
C GLY A 57 44.07 34.29 -5.49
N GLY A 58 44.16 35.23 -4.55
CA GLY A 58 43.03 35.86 -3.89
C GLY A 58 42.01 36.42 -4.90
N GLY A 59 40.74 36.07 -4.71
CA GLY A 59 39.64 36.54 -5.56
C GLY A 59 38.29 36.15 -4.98
N ARG A 60 37.89 36.78 -3.87
CA ARG A 60 36.53 36.65 -3.31
C ARG A 60 35.50 37.26 -4.27
N GLY A 61 34.96 36.45 -5.16
CA GLY A 61 33.83 36.82 -6.03
C GLY A 61 32.48 36.84 -5.28
N PRO A 62 31.68 37.93 -5.34
CA PRO A 62 30.45 38.11 -4.55
C PRO A 62 29.22 37.28 -4.99
N ALA A 63 29.34 36.40 -6.00
CA ALA A 63 28.20 35.74 -6.61
C ALA A 63 27.66 34.52 -5.84
N ARG A 64 28.50 33.80 -5.07
CA ARG A 64 28.06 32.61 -4.31
C ARG A 64 27.24 32.93 -3.06
N GLY A 65 27.29 34.16 -2.56
CA GLY A 65 26.52 34.58 -1.39
C GLY A 65 25.02 34.79 -1.66
N ARG A 66 24.61 35.08 -2.91
CA ARG A 66 23.21 35.42 -3.23
C ARG A 66 22.28 34.21 -3.28
N LEU A 67 22.77 33.05 -3.73
CA LEU A 67 21.94 31.84 -3.79
C LEU A 67 21.66 31.27 -2.40
N GLY A 68 22.68 31.20 -1.54
CA GLY A 68 22.52 30.73 -0.14
C GLY A 68 21.59 31.61 0.69
N ARG A 69 21.58 32.93 0.46
CA ARG A 69 20.66 33.85 1.13
C ARG A 69 19.20 33.68 0.66
N ARG A 70 18.95 33.36 -0.61
CA ARG A 70 17.57 33.09 -1.11
C ARG A 70 17.00 31.79 -0.55
N VAL A 71 17.81 30.73 -0.48
CA VAL A 71 17.39 29.44 0.10
C VAL A 71 17.10 29.59 1.61
N ARG A 72 17.98 30.26 2.36
CA ARG A 72 17.73 30.53 3.80
C ARG A 72 16.50 31.41 4.04
N ARG A 73 16.21 32.40 3.19
CA ARG A 73 15.00 33.22 3.29
C ARG A 73 13.72 32.42 3.01
N ARG A 74 13.72 31.54 2.00
CA ARG A 74 12.57 30.64 1.74
C ARG A 74 12.32 29.66 2.88
N GLY A 75 13.38 29.07 3.45
CA GLY A 75 13.25 28.18 4.62
C GLY A 75 12.62 28.88 5.83
N ARG A 76 13.08 30.10 6.18
CA ARG A 76 12.51 30.88 7.28
C ARG A 76 11.05 31.30 7.05
N ALA A 77 10.67 31.59 5.81
CA ALA A 77 9.28 31.93 5.48
C ALA A 77 8.32 30.73 5.64
N LEU A 78 8.75 29.53 5.25
CA LEU A 78 7.95 28.31 5.44
C LEU A 78 7.81 27.93 6.91
N VAL A 79 8.87 28.08 7.71
CA VAL A 79 8.82 27.85 9.16
C VAL A 79 7.87 28.84 9.86
N ARG A 80 7.88 30.13 9.46
CA ARG A 80 6.93 31.12 9.98
C ARG A 80 5.49 30.81 9.58
N ALA A 81 5.24 30.49 8.30
CA ALA A 81 3.90 30.13 7.84
C ALA A 81 3.34 28.87 8.53
N GLY A 82 4.21 27.91 8.89
CA GLY A 82 3.85 26.76 9.71
C GLY A 82 3.51 27.14 11.15
N ALA A 83 4.34 27.98 11.78
CA ALA A 83 4.12 28.46 13.14
C ALA A 83 2.82 29.29 13.27
N ASP A 84 2.55 30.19 12.30
CA ASP A 84 1.36 31.03 12.29
C ASP A 84 0.08 30.18 12.15
N ARG A 85 0.11 29.10 11.34
CA ARG A 85 -1.02 28.17 11.23
C ARG A 85 -1.30 27.40 12.51
N VAL A 86 -0.24 26.98 13.23
CA VAL A 86 -0.40 26.32 14.54
C VAL A 86 -0.93 27.31 15.58
N ALA A 87 -0.48 28.57 15.55
CA ALA A 87 -0.99 29.63 16.41
C ALA A 87 -2.46 29.93 16.15
N VAL A 88 -2.90 30.01 14.88
CA VAL A 88 -4.33 30.19 14.53
C VAL A 88 -5.18 29.01 14.98
N LEU A 89 -4.68 27.78 14.86
CA LEU A 89 -5.38 26.58 15.35
C LEU A 89 -5.48 26.52 16.87
N LEU A 90 -4.49 27.04 17.59
CA LEU A 90 -4.52 27.15 19.05
C LEU A 90 -5.38 28.32 19.53
N ALA A 91 -5.45 29.42 18.78
CA ALA A 91 -6.30 30.58 19.06
C ALA A 91 -7.79 30.34 18.75
N ALA A 92 -8.12 29.38 17.89
CA ALA A 92 -9.50 28.96 17.62
C ALA A 92 -10.09 28.05 18.72
N ARG A 93 -9.38 27.85 19.83
CA ARG A 93 -9.91 27.15 21.00
C ARG A 93 -10.91 28.08 21.70
N PRO A 94 -12.18 27.68 21.87
CA PRO A 94 -13.19 28.53 22.51
C PRO A 94 -12.72 28.90 23.92
N PRO A 95 -12.94 30.16 24.37
CA PRO A 95 -12.55 30.59 25.70
C PRO A 95 -13.25 29.72 26.73
N ASP A 96 -12.46 29.16 27.66
CA ASP A 96 -12.97 28.46 28.84
C ASP A 96 -13.92 29.42 29.57
N SER A 97 -15.20 29.08 29.59
CA SER A 97 -16.24 29.78 30.32
C SER A 97 -15.93 29.67 31.81
N ALA A 98 -15.25 30.69 32.33
CA ALA A 98 -15.02 30.91 33.74
C ALA A 98 -16.31 31.36 34.42
N ASP A 99 -17.26 30.45 34.60
CA ASP A 99 -18.38 30.63 35.53
C ASP A 99 -18.41 29.46 36.50
N GLY A 100 -17.90 29.73 37.71
CA GLY A 100 -17.91 28.79 38.81
C GLY A 100 -19.32 28.60 39.37
N ARG A 101 -19.87 27.40 39.21
CA ARG A 101 -20.89 26.85 40.11
C ARG A 101 -20.56 25.39 40.44
N PRO A 102 -20.39 25.03 41.72
CA PRO A 102 -20.23 23.66 42.14
C PRO A 102 -21.63 23.05 42.33
N THR A 103 -22.19 22.46 41.27
CA THR A 103 -23.31 21.52 41.42
C THR A 103 -22.78 20.13 41.20
N GLY A 104 -22.57 19.43 42.32
CA GLY A 104 -22.33 18.00 42.32
C GLY A 104 -23.53 17.27 41.77
N ALA A 105 -23.32 16.53 40.69
CA ALA A 105 -24.16 15.41 40.29
C ALA A 105 -23.39 14.55 39.27
N ALA A 106 -23.36 13.24 39.55
CA ALA A 106 -23.18 12.14 38.60
C ALA A 106 -21.91 12.18 37.72
N ARG A 107 -20.85 11.42 38.02
CA ARG A 107 -20.81 9.95 38.03
C ARG A 107 -21.64 9.33 36.89
N ARG A 108 -21.15 9.45 35.65
CA ARG A 108 -21.18 8.45 34.55
C ARG A 108 -20.95 9.17 33.22
N ASP A 109 -19.69 9.36 32.82
CA ASP A 109 -19.32 9.63 31.42
C ASP A 109 -17.83 9.32 31.18
N ALA A 110 -17.41 8.13 31.61
CA ALA A 110 -16.08 7.60 31.30
C ALA A 110 -16.05 6.78 29.98
N GLY A 111 -17.16 6.72 29.24
CA GLY A 111 -17.31 5.90 28.03
C GLY A 111 -17.09 6.62 26.70
N GLY A 112 -17.13 7.96 26.66
CA GLY A 112 -17.17 8.73 25.39
C GLY A 112 -15.84 9.32 24.91
N VAL A 113 -14.76 9.27 25.71
CA VAL A 113 -13.54 10.05 25.44
C VAL A 113 -12.55 9.33 24.51
N VAL A 114 -12.70 8.02 24.29
CA VAL A 114 -11.75 7.23 23.49
C VAL A 114 -12.00 7.37 21.98
N SER A 115 -13.23 7.67 21.54
CA SER A 115 -13.58 7.83 20.13
C SER A 115 -13.10 9.17 19.54
N GLY A 116 -13.03 10.24 20.33
CA GLY A 116 -12.54 11.56 19.90
C GLY A 116 -11.12 11.59 19.30
N PRO A 117 -10.09 11.05 19.98
CA PRO A 117 -8.70 11.16 19.51
C PRO A 117 -8.41 10.31 18.27
N VAL A 118 -9.00 9.12 18.16
CA VAL A 118 -8.83 8.25 16.98
C VAL A 118 -9.51 8.89 15.77
N VAL A 119 -10.76 9.32 15.89
CA VAL A 119 -11.48 9.99 14.80
C VAL A 119 -10.73 11.25 14.36
N ALA A 120 -10.26 12.07 15.30
CA ALA A 120 -9.45 13.25 14.96
C ALA A 120 -8.18 12.88 14.18
N SER A 121 -7.47 11.83 14.59
CA SER A 121 -6.27 11.35 13.89
C SER A 121 -6.58 10.84 12.48
N VAL A 122 -7.70 10.13 12.30
CA VAL A 122 -8.16 9.65 10.98
C VAL A 122 -8.50 10.83 10.08
N VAL A 123 -9.24 11.83 10.58
CA VAL A 123 -9.60 13.03 9.81
C VAL A 123 -8.36 13.82 9.40
N VAL A 124 -7.39 13.99 10.30
CA VAL A 124 -6.12 14.67 9.99
C VAL A 124 -5.33 13.88 8.95
N ALA A 125 -5.24 12.56 9.09
CA ALA A 125 -4.57 11.69 8.12
C ALA A 125 -5.24 11.77 6.74
N LEU A 126 -6.57 11.70 6.67
CA LEU A 126 -7.33 11.84 5.42
C LEU A 126 -7.08 13.19 4.73
N ARG A 127 -7.04 14.28 5.51
CA ARG A 127 -6.72 15.63 4.98
C ARG A 127 -5.28 15.76 4.47
N SER A 128 -4.38 14.89 4.91
CA SER A 128 -2.96 14.92 4.51
C SER A 128 -2.67 14.23 3.17
N PHE A 129 -3.63 13.48 2.62
CA PHE A 129 -3.48 12.83 1.32
C PHE A 129 -3.56 13.84 0.18
N ASP A 130 -2.47 14.03 -0.58
CA ASP A 130 -2.50 14.90 -1.76
C ASP A 130 -3.49 14.42 -2.83
N ALA A 131 -3.85 13.14 -2.83
CA ALA A 131 -4.88 12.59 -3.71
C ALA A 131 -6.24 13.30 -3.54
N THR A 132 -6.55 13.83 -2.35
CA THR A 132 -7.79 14.57 -2.08
C THR A 132 -7.67 16.06 -2.39
N ARG A 133 -6.49 16.54 -2.80
CA ARG A 133 -6.23 17.99 -2.93
C ARG A 133 -6.92 18.61 -4.14
N THR A 134 -7.15 17.84 -5.21
CA THR A 134 -7.99 18.28 -6.33
C THR A 134 -9.01 17.22 -6.70
N ARG A 135 -10.25 17.65 -7.00
CA ARG A 135 -11.33 16.75 -7.43
C ARG A 135 -10.95 15.93 -8.66
N ARG A 136 -10.15 16.51 -9.57
CA ARG A 136 -9.66 15.84 -10.78
C ARG A 136 -8.69 14.71 -10.45
N THR A 137 -7.71 14.96 -9.59
CA THR A 137 -6.76 13.91 -9.16
C THR A 137 -7.50 12.80 -8.42
N LEU A 138 -8.47 13.15 -7.57
CA LEU A 138 -9.28 12.16 -6.86
C LEU A 138 -10.08 11.29 -7.83
N LEU A 139 -10.77 11.88 -8.81
CA LEU A 139 -11.56 11.12 -9.79
C LEU A 139 -10.65 10.20 -10.62
N VAL A 140 -9.53 10.70 -11.11
CA VAL A 140 -8.58 9.89 -11.89
C VAL A 140 -7.98 8.76 -11.05
N ALA A 141 -7.53 9.05 -9.82
CA ALA A 141 -6.88 8.06 -8.98
C ALA A 141 -7.85 7.02 -8.42
N VAL A 142 -9.05 7.43 -8.02
CA VAL A 142 -10.02 6.56 -7.34
C VAL A 142 -10.97 5.86 -8.31
N VAL A 143 -11.21 6.40 -9.50
CA VAL A 143 -12.11 5.78 -10.49
C VAL A 143 -11.35 5.20 -11.66
N LEU A 144 -10.56 6.02 -12.36
CA LEU A 144 -9.91 5.58 -13.60
C LEU A 144 -8.85 4.50 -13.34
N GLY A 145 -8.01 4.68 -12.32
CA GLY A 145 -7.01 3.68 -11.92
C GLY A 145 -7.61 2.29 -11.67
N PRO A 146 -8.60 2.17 -10.76
CA PRO A 146 -9.24 0.88 -10.47
C PRO A 146 -9.92 0.22 -11.67
N VAL A 147 -10.59 1.00 -12.52
CA VAL A 147 -11.21 0.49 -13.76
C VAL A 147 -10.16 -0.11 -14.67
N LEU A 148 -9.09 0.64 -14.96
CA LEU A 148 -8.01 0.18 -15.82
C LEU A 148 -7.32 -1.06 -15.25
N GLN A 149 -7.19 -1.17 -13.93
CA GLN A 149 -6.62 -2.34 -13.29
C GLN A 149 -7.49 -3.59 -13.46
N VAL A 150 -8.81 -3.50 -13.27
CA VAL A 150 -9.72 -4.64 -13.53
C VAL A 150 -9.65 -5.07 -14.98
N LEU A 151 -9.68 -4.11 -15.91
CA LEU A 151 -9.57 -4.39 -17.35
C LEU A 151 -8.22 -5.03 -17.70
N TYR A 152 -7.13 -4.58 -17.09
CA TYR A 152 -5.81 -5.18 -17.29
C TYR A 152 -5.78 -6.64 -16.84
N PHE A 153 -6.25 -6.95 -15.63
CA PHE A 153 -6.26 -8.34 -15.14
C PHE A 153 -7.22 -9.22 -15.94
N ALA A 154 -8.37 -8.70 -16.35
CA ALA A 154 -9.30 -9.41 -17.22
C ALA A 154 -8.78 -9.64 -18.64
N ALA A 155 -7.83 -8.81 -19.11
CA ALA A 155 -7.19 -8.99 -20.41
C ALA A 155 -6.00 -9.96 -20.35
N VAL A 156 -5.26 -9.97 -19.24
CA VAL A 156 -4.08 -10.83 -19.03
C VAL A 156 -4.50 -12.26 -18.64
N ALA A 157 -5.56 -12.40 -17.84
CA ALA A 157 -6.12 -13.68 -17.46
C ALA A 157 -7.47 -13.92 -18.16
N ALA A 158 -8.10 -15.07 -17.95
CA ALA A 158 -9.43 -15.32 -18.49
C ALA A 158 -10.47 -14.39 -17.81
N PRO A 159 -11.40 -13.79 -18.58
CA PRO A 159 -12.43 -12.91 -18.05
C PRO A 159 -13.34 -13.68 -17.09
N SER A 160 -13.12 -13.50 -15.79
CA SER A 160 -13.85 -14.20 -14.74
C SER A 160 -14.01 -13.29 -13.52
N LEU A 161 -15.11 -13.50 -12.80
CA LEU A 161 -15.39 -12.75 -11.58
C LEU A 161 -14.31 -12.96 -10.52
N VAL A 162 -13.76 -14.17 -10.42
CA VAL A 162 -12.69 -14.50 -9.45
C VAL A 162 -11.46 -13.62 -9.69
N VAL A 163 -11.05 -13.45 -10.95
CA VAL A 163 -9.92 -12.58 -11.32
C VAL A 163 -10.24 -11.12 -11.04
N GLY A 164 -11.42 -10.63 -11.43
CA GLY A 164 -11.83 -9.24 -11.22
C GLY A 164 -11.93 -8.88 -9.73
N ALA A 165 -12.54 -9.75 -8.92
CA ALA A 165 -12.62 -9.57 -7.48
C ALA A 165 -11.25 -9.72 -6.81
N GLY A 166 -10.41 -10.66 -7.25
CA GLY A 166 -9.03 -10.80 -6.76
C GLY A 166 -8.19 -9.53 -7.04
N ALA A 167 -8.32 -8.96 -8.24
CA ALA A 167 -7.67 -7.70 -8.59
C ALA A 167 -8.12 -6.53 -7.69
N SER A 168 -9.41 -6.49 -7.31
CA SER A 168 -9.95 -5.49 -6.40
C SER A 168 -9.39 -5.60 -4.97
N LEU A 169 -9.20 -6.83 -4.48
CA LEU A 169 -8.56 -7.11 -3.19
C LEU A 169 -7.09 -6.68 -3.20
N LEU A 170 -6.35 -7.05 -4.24
CA LEU A 170 -4.95 -6.63 -4.40
C LEU A 170 -4.86 -5.10 -4.43
N LEU A 171 -5.71 -4.44 -5.21
CA LEU A 171 -5.73 -2.98 -5.28
C LEU A 171 -6.02 -2.34 -3.92
N ALA A 172 -6.98 -2.87 -3.16
CA ALA A 172 -7.27 -2.40 -1.80
C ALA A 172 -6.03 -2.49 -0.89
N VAL A 173 -5.34 -3.63 -0.91
CA VAL A 173 -4.13 -3.85 -0.11
C VAL A 173 -3.00 -2.94 -0.54
N LEU A 174 -2.69 -2.87 -1.84
CA LEU A 174 -1.61 -2.05 -2.37
C LEU A 174 -1.84 -0.56 -2.08
N THR A 175 -3.08 -0.08 -2.28
CA THR A 175 -3.44 1.30 -1.99
C THR A 175 -3.31 1.61 -0.49
N ALA A 176 -3.70 0.70 0.39
CA ALA A 176 -3.52 0.85 1.83
C ALA A 176 -2.03 0.87 2.23
N VAL A 177 -1.21 0.00 1.62
CA VAL A 177 0.24 -0.05 1.83
C VAL A 177 0.91 1.25 1.41
N ASP A 178 0.64 1.71 0.19
CA ASP A 178 1.18 2.96 -0.35
C ASP A 178 0.73 4.16 0.49
N ALA A 179 -0.54 4.16 0.91
CA ALA A 179 -1.08 5.23 1.73
C ALA A 179 -0.33 5.37 3.07
N VAL A 180 -0.13 4.28 3.82
CA VAL A 180 0.61 4.33 5.09
C VAL A 180 2.07 4.72 4.88
N THR A 181 2.74 4.13 3.90
CA THR A 181 4.17 4.34 3.66
C THR A 181 4.49 5.77 3.21
N VAL A 182 3.65 6.35 2.33
CA VAL A 182 3.74 7.76 1.93
C VAL A 182 3.47 8.68 3.11
N SER A 183 2.46 8.41 3.93
CA SER A 183 2.18 9.20 5.14
C SER A 183 3.38 9.20 6.11
N LEU A 184 3.99 8.03 6.36
CA LEU A 184 5.20 7.91 7.19
C LEU A 184 6.37 8.71 6.62
N THR A 185 6.58 8.58 5.31
CA THR A 185 7.66 9.29 4.62
C THR A 185 7.45 10.81 4.69
N ARG A 186 6.22 11.29 4.50
CA ARG A 186 5.90 12.73 4.62
C ARG A 186 6.12 13.25 6.04
N MET A 187 5.65 12.51 7.06
CA MET A 187 5.86 12.90 8.46
C MET A 187 7.34 12.99 8.84
N ARG A 188 8.20 12.18 8.21
CA ARG A 188 9.65 12.33 8.31
C ARG A 188 10.11 13.64 7.67
N HIS A 189 9.77 13.89 6.40
CA HIS A 189 10.22 15.06 5.65
C HIS A 189 9.73 16.40 6.24
N ASP A 190 8.54 16.41 6.82
CA ASP A 190 7.94 17.61 7.44
C ASP A 190 8.44 17.83 8.88
N ALA A 191 9.41 17.03 9.36
CA ALA A 191 9.94 17.03 10.73
C ALA A 191 8.87 16.82 11.83
N VAL A 192 7.68 16.33 11.45
CA VAL A 192 6.58 16.00 12.38
C VAL A 192 6.97 14.82 13.27
N LEU A 193 7.84 13.94 12.78
CA LEU A 193 8.38 12.84 13.58
C LEU A 193 9.04 13.32 14.88
N GLY A 194 9.74 14.47 14.85
CA GLY A 194 10.36 15.06 16.03
C GLY A 194 9.34 15.47 17.09
N SER A 195 8.23 16.10 16.69
CA SER A 195 7.16 16.48 17.62
C SER A 195 6.41 15.27 18.19
N VAL A 196 6.24 14.21 17.38
CA VAL A 196 5.66 12.93 17.82
C VAL A 196 6.54 12.25 18.87
N LEU A 197 7.88 12.34 18.75
CA LEU A 197 8.81 11.78 19.74
C LEU A 197 8.79 12.50 21.08
N LEU A 198 8.48 13.79 21.07
CA LEU A 198 8.38 14.65 22.26
C LEU A 198 6.97 14.66 22.87
N SER A 199 5.96 14.22 22.12
CA SER A 199 4.59 14.19 22.60
C SER A 199 4.40 13.16 23.72
N ALA A 200 3.67 13.53 24.76
CA ALA A 200 3.25 12.63 25.83
C ALA A 200 2.20 11.60 25.37
N ARG A 201 1.61 11.76 24.18
CA ARG A 201 0.59 10.85 23.67
C ARG A 201 1.21 9.52 23.22
N PRO A 202 0.55 8.38 23.48
CA PRO A 202 1.09 7.09 23.09
C PRO A 202 1.12 6.99 21.56
N ALA A 203 2.31 6.73 21.01
CA ALA A 203 2.52 6.62 19.56
C ALA A 203 1.58 5.59 18.89
N VAL A 204 1.13 4.58 19.63
CA VAL A 204 0.19 3.56 19.14
C VAL A 204 -1.13 4.18 18.66
N LEU A 205 -1.66 5.20 19.36
CA LEU A 205 -2.89 5.90 18.97
C LEU A 205 -2.72 6.68 17.66
N LEU A 206 -1.56 7.30 17.46
CA LEU A 206 -1.27 8.01 16.22
C LEU A 206 -1.15 7.02 15.05
N TRP A 207 -0.40 5.94 15.24
CA TRP A 207 -0.15 4.95 14.19
C TRP A 207 -1.39 4.15 13.82
N SER A 208 -2.26 3.85 14.80
CA SER A 208 -3.55 3.21 14.51
C SER A 208 -4.46 4.14 13.70
N GLY A 209 -4.48 5.44 13.99
CA GLY A 209 -5.19 6.43 13.20
C GLY A 209 -4.72 6.51 11.75
N VAL A 210 -3.39 6.51 11.53
CA VAL A 210 -2.80 6.50 10.19
C VAL A 210 -3.13 5.21 9.44
N ALA A 211 -3.00 4.06 10.11
CA ALA A 211 -3.33 2.76 9.53
C ALA A 211 -4.82 2.63 9.19
N LEU A 212 -5.73 3.12 10.03
CA LEU A 212 -7.17 3.14 9.77
C LEU A 212 -7.55 4.07 8.62
N ALA A 213 -6.96 5.27 8.56
CA ALA A 213 -7.19 6.19 7.45
C ALA A 213 -6.74 5.58 6.12
N ALA A 214 -5.55 4.97 6.10
CA ALA A 214 -5.03 4.28 4.92
C ALA A 214 -5.86 3.05 4.54
N ALA A 215 -6.34 2.27 5.51
CA ALA A 215 -7.28 1.18 5.26
C ALA A 215 -8.58 1.69 4.66
N GLY A 216 -9.07 2.87 5.10
CA GLY A 216 -10.24 3.53 4.49
C GLY A 216 -10.01 3.93 3.03
N VAL A 217 -8.85 4.52 2.72
CA VAL A 217 -8.48 4.87 1.33
C VAL A 217 -8.35 3.60 0.47
N GLY A 218 -7.68 2.57 0.98
CA GLY A 218 -7.55 1.28 0.29
C GLY A 218 -8.90 0.59 0.07
N SER A 219 -9.75 0.58 1.08
CA SER A 219 -11.11 0.03 0.98
C SER A 219 -11.91 0.76 -0.08
N ALA A 220 -11.88 2.10 -0.11
CA ALA A 220 -12.59 2.87 -1.13
C ALA A 220 -12.12 2.52 -2.55
N ALA A 221 -10.81 2.46 -2.79
CA ALA A 221 -10.25 2.10 -4.09
C ALA A 221 -10.62 0.66 -4.51
N GLY A 222 -10.49 -0.30 -3.58
CA GLY A 222 -10.87 -1.69 -3.82
C GLY A 222 -12.37 -1.87 -4.05
N LEU A 223 -13.23 -1.15 -3.32
CA LEU A 223 -14.68 -1.22 -3.51
C LEU A 223 -15.10 -0.66 -4.87
N VAL A 224 -14.51 0.46 -5.31
CA VAL A 224 -14.76 0.96 -6.68
C VAL A 224 -14.34 -0.10 -7.71
N SER A 225 -13.17 -0.70 -7.54
CA SER A 225 -12.70 -1.81 -8.38
C SER A 225 -13.66 -3.00 -8.37
N LEU A 226 -14.15 -3.40 -7.19
CA LEU A 226 -15.05 -4.54 -7.01
C LEU A 226 -16.40 -4.29 -7.66
N VAL A 227 -16.95 -3.09 -7.55
CA VAL A 227 -18.20 -2.69 -8.23
C VAL A 227 -18.03 -2.87 -9.74
N TRP A 228 -16.93 -2.43 -10.32
CA TRP A 228 -16.66 -2.64 -11.75
C TRP A 228 -16.49 -4.12 -12.10
N ALA A 229 -15.82 -4.92 -11.27
CA ALA A 229 -15.73 -6.36 -11.48
C ALA A 229 -17.10 -7.05 -11.44
N LEU A 230 -17.98 -6.67 -10.52
CA LEU A 230 -19.35 -7.18 -10.41
C LEU A 230 -20.22 -6.75 -11.60
N LEU A 231 -20.08 -5.51 -12.08
CA LEU A 231 -20.81 -5.03 -13.25
C LEU A 231 -20.39 -5.76 -14.53
N LEU A 232 -19.10 -6.05 -14.70
CA LEU A 232 -18.55 -6.68 -15.90
C LEU A 232 -18.72 -8.21 -15.90
N PHE A 233 -18.52 -8.87 -14.75
CA PHE A 233 -18.42 -10.33 -14.67
C PHE A 233 -19.41 -10.97 -13.67
N GLY A 234 -20.13 -10.17 -12.89
CA GLY A 234 -20.95 -10.64 -11.77
C GLY A 234 -22.43 -10.87 -12.11
N GLN A 235 -22.79 -11.14 -13.37
CA GLN A 235 -24.17 -11.44 -13.71
C GLN A 235 -24.63 -12.73 -12.99
N GLY A 236 -25.68 -12.62 -12.17
CA GLY A 236 -26.23 -13.74 -11.40
C GLY A 236 -25.58 -13.98 -10.02
N VAL A 237 -24.68 -13.10 -9.57
CA VAL A 237 -24.09 -13.22 -8.23
C VAL A 237 -25.14 -12.91 -7.15
N PRO A 238 -25.36 -13.80 -6.17
CA PRO A 238 -26.29 -13.52 -5.08
C PRO A 238 -25.80 -12.34 -4.24
N GLY A 239 -26.74 -11.49 -3.79
CA GLY A 239 -26.40 -10.30 -3.01
C GLY A 239 -25.61 -10.60 -1.73
N GLN A 240 -25.80 -11.77 -1.13
CA GLN A 240 -25.03 -12.23 0.04
C GLN A 240 -23.55 -12.45 -0.27
N VAL A 241 -23.22 -12.96 -1.46
CA VAL A 241 -21.84 -13.17 -1.91
C VAL A 241 -21.19 -11.82 -2.20
N ALA A 242 -21.92 -10.90 -2.84
CA ALA A 242 -21.44 -9.53 -3.05
C ALA A 242 -21.15 -8.80 -1.73
N ALA A 243 -22.04 -8.91 -0.74
CA ALA A 243 -21.83 -8.36 0.59
C ALA A 243 -20.60 -8.96 1.30
N GLY A 244 -20.38 -10.27 1.17
CA GLY A 244 -19.18 -10.94 1.66
C GLY A 244 -17.90 -10.42 1.01
N ALA A 245 -17.91 -10.19 -0.31
CA ALA A 245 -16.76 -9.67 -1.05
C ALA A 245 -16.43 -8.22 -0.63
N ILE A 246 -17.45 -7.40 -0.39
CA ILE A 246 -17.32 -6.04 0.15
C ILE A 246 -16.66 -6.06 1.53
N ALA A 247 -17.16 -6.90 2.45
CA ALA A 247 -16.59 -7.04 3.79
C ALA A 247 -15.13 -7.52 3.75
N LEU A 248 -14.85 -8.54 2.93
CA LEU A 248 -13.51 -9.10 2.75
C LEU A 248 -12.52 -8.08 2.18
N THR A 249 -12.96 -7.22 1.26
CA THR A 249 -12.16 -6.11 0.72
C THR A 249 -11.75 -5.14 1.82
N GLY A 250 -12.66 -4.79 2.73
CA GLY A 250 -12.36 -3.97 3.90
C GLY A 250 -11.37 -4.63 4.85
N CYS A 251 -11.56 -5.92 5.16
CA CYS A 251 -10.63 -6.70 5.98
C CYS A 251 -9.23 -6.77 5.36
N ALA A 252 -9.14 -6.99 4.04
CA ALA A 252 -7.89 -7.01 3.32
C ALA A 252 -7.19 -5.65 3.34
N ALA A 253 -7.91 -4.55 3.10
CA ALA A 253 -7.36 -3.20 3.18
C ALA A 253 -6.81 -2.89 4.59
N LEU A 254 -7.51 -3.33 5.64
CA LEU A 254 -7.05 -3.21 7.03
C LEU A 254 -5.77 -4.02 7.28
N ALA A 255 -5.69 -5.25 6.77
CA ALA A 255 -4.48 -6.04 6.88
C ALA A 255 -3.32 -5.46 6.06
N GLY A 256 -3.63 -4.89 4.89
CA GLY A 256 -2.70 -4.17 4.03
C GLY A 256 -2.12 -2.93 4.70
N SER A 257 -2.91 -2.16 5.44
CA SER A 257 -2.38 -1.01 6.18
C SER A 257 -1.42 -1.43 7.30
N GLY A 258 -1.67 -2.56 7.96
CA GLY A 258 -0.72 -3.17 8.91
C GLY A 258 0.61 -3.56 8.26
N CYS A 259 0.55 -4.20 7.08
CA CYS A 259 1.74 -4.53 6.28
C CYS A 259 2.50 -3.27 5.83
N GLY A 260 1.77 -2.27 5.33
CA GLY A 260 2.32 -0.99 4.91
C GLY A 260 2.97 -0.23 6.05
N PHE A 261 2.43 -0.32 7.26
CA PHE A 261 3.05 0.26 8.45
C PHE A 261 4.40 -0.37 8.75
N ALA A 262 4.51 -1.70 8.73
CA ALA A 262 5.78 -2.40 8.92
C ALA A 262 6.80 -2.03 7.84
N ALA A 263 6.39 -2.04 6.56
CA ALA A 263 7.24 -1.64 5.44
C ALA A 263 7.69 -0.18 5.53
N GLY A 264 6.80 0.73 5.93
CA GLY A 264 7.10 2.15 6.06
C GLY A 264 8.05 2.42 7.22
N VAL A 265 7.93 1.71 8.34
CA VAL A 265 8.88 1.77 9.45
C VAL A 265 10.26 1.27 9.03
N LEU A 266 10.34 0.24 8.19
CA LEU A 266 11.60 -0.20 7.58
C LEU A 266 12.18 0.90 6.67
N GLY A 267 11.32 1.59 5.92
CA GLY A 267 11.64 2.79 5.12
C GLY A 267 12.23 3.95 5.92
N LEU A 268 11.84 4.13 7.18
CA LEU A 268 12.43 5.15 8.05
C LEU A 268 13.93 4.89 8.34
N ARG A 269 14.39 3.64 8.21
CA ARG A 269 15.81 3.29 8.40
C ARG A 269 16.65 3.46 7.14
N SER A 270 16.02 3.51 5.96
CA SER A 270 16.73 3.77 4.71
C SER A 270 16.89 5.27 4.46
N ARG A 271 17.92 5.60 3.66
CA ARG A 271 18.16 6.98 3.20
C ARG A 271 16.99 7.49 2.36
N ASP A 272 16.38 6.60 1.59
CA ASP A 272 15.16 6.86 0.83
C ASP A 272 13.99 6.12 1.50
N GLY A 273 13.00 6.89 1.97
CA GLY A 273 11.83 6.36 2.68
C GLY A 273 10.93 5.48 1.81
N LEU A 274 10.98 5.64 0.49
CA LEU A 274 10.13 4.91 -0.45
C LEU A 274 10.83 3.70 -1.09
N ALA A 275 12.14 3.52 -0.86
CA ALA A 275 12.91 2.44 -1.48
C ALA A 275 12.35 1.04 -1.22
N TRP A 276 11.70 0.83 -0.07
CA TRP A 276 11.13 -0.46 0.31
C TRP A 276 9.71 -0.68 -0.19
N VAL A 277 8.99 0.39 -0.58
CA VAL A 277 7.59 0.28 -0.99
C VAL A 277 7.47 -0.52 -2.29
N GLY A 278 8.26 -0.18 -3.31
CA GLY A 278 8.24 -0.86 -4.62
C GLY A 278 8.52 -2.37 -4.55
N PRO A 279 9.63 -2.81 -3.94
CA PRO A 279 9.91 -4.24 -3.77
C PRO A 279 8.81 -4.95 -2.97
N PHE A 280 8.26 -4.31 -1.94
CA PHE A 280 7.22 -4.90 -1.11
C PHE A 280 5.88 -5.05 -1.85
N THR A 281 5.47 -4.03 -2.62
CA THR A 281 4.27 -4.11 -3.46
C THR A 281 4.43 -5.11 -4.60
N ALA A 282 5.64 -5.25 -5.17
CA ALA A 282 5.94 -6.30 -6.14
C ALA A 282 5.79 -7.70 -5.52
N VAL A 283 6.33 -7.91 -4.31
CA VAL A 283 6.18 -9.18 -3.57
C VAL A 283 4.70 -9.46 -3.29
N LEU A 284 3.93 -8.49 -2.82
CA LEU A 284 2.48 -8.63 -2.60
C LEU A 284 1.72 -8.97 -3.89
N THR A 285 2.12 -8.39 -5.02
CA THR A 285 1.47 -8.63 -6.31
C THR A 285 1.73 -10.05 -6.81
N VAL A 286 2.96 -10.53 -6.67
CA VAL A 286 3.38 -11.86 -7.15
C VAL A 286 2.91 -12.97 -6.21
N LEU A 287 3.09 -12.78 -4.90
CA LEU A 287 2.80 -13.80 -3.87
C LEU A 287 1.40 -13.67 -3.26
N GLY A 288 0.63 -12.66 -3.64
CA GLY A 288 -0.69 -12.39 -3.10
C GLY A 288 -1.77 -13.39 -3.49
N GLY A 289 -1.45 -14.37 -4.34
CA GLY A 289 -2.41 -15.41 -4.71
C GLY A 289 -3.46 -14.97 -5.73
N VAL A 290 -3.38 -13.77 -6.33
CA VAL A 290 -4.37 -13.29 -7.30
C VAL A 290 -4.16 -13.90 -8.69
N VAL A 291 -2.90 -14.00 -9.13
CA VAL A 291 -2.54 -14.53 -10.46
C VAL A 291 -2.55 -16.05 -10.48
N ALA A 292 -1.93 -16.67 -9.47
CA ALA A 292 -1.89 -18.11 -9.28
C ALA A 292 -2.26 -18.43 -7.83
N PRO A 293 -3.02 -19.51 -7.56
CA PRO A 293 -3.31 -19.96 -6.21
C PRO A 293 -2.03 -20.20 -5.41
N VAL A 294 -2.04 -19.85 -4.12
CA VAL A 294 -0.85 -19.98 -3.25
C VAL A 294 -0.38 -21.43 -3.15
N ALA A 295 -1.32 -22.39 -3.18
CA ALA A 295 -1.05 -23.82 -3.12
C ALA A 295 -0.33 -24.39 -4.36
N GLU A 296 -0.28 -23.65 -5.48
CA GLU A 296 0.43 -24.08 -6.69
C GLU A 296 1.89 -23.56 -6.73
N LEU A 297 2.29 -22.76 -5.75
CA LEU A 297 3.65 -22.22 -5.67
C LEU A 297 4.65 -23.28 -5.16
N PRO A 298 5.93 -23.20 -5.54
CA PRO A 298 6.97 -24.06 -4.96
C PRO A 298 6.97 -23.96 -3.42
N PRO A 299 7.27 -25.04 -2.67
CA PRO A 299 7.06 -25.10 -1.22
C PRO A 299 7.70 -23.96 -0.42
N VAL A 300 8.89 -23.51 -0.84
CA VAL A 300 9.59 -22.38 -0.21
C VAL A 300 8.86 -21.06 -0.44
N VAL A 301 8.35 -20.85 -1.66
CA VAL A 301 7.62 -19.64 -2.05
C VAL A 301 6.23 -19.64 -1.43
N GLU A 302 5.57 -20.81 -1.36
CA GLU A 302 4.31 -21.01 -0.67
C GLU A 302 4.42 -20.66 0.82
N ALA A 303 5.47 -21.14 1.50
CA ALA A 303 5.68 -20.83 2.91
C ALA A 303 5.81 -19.32 3.15
N VAL A 304 6.49 -18.60 2.26
CA VAL A 304 6.59 -17.13 2.31
C VAL A 304 5.25 -16.45 2.01
N ALA A 305 4.52 -16.93 1.00
CA ALA A 305 3.20 -16.43 0.62
C ALA A 305 2.18 -16.59 1.77
N ARG A 306 2.27 -17.67 2.55
CA ARG A 306 1.42 -17.93 3.73
C ARG A 306 1.72 -17.01 4.93
N VAL A 307 2.74 -16.17 4.88
CA VAL A 307 2.97 -15.11 5.89
C VAL A 307 2.24 -13.81 5.50
N LEU A 308 1.83 -13.68 4.23
CA LEU A 308 1.17 -12.49 3.72
C LEU A 308 -0.35 -12.62 3.93
N PRO A 309 -1.02 -11.60 4.52
CA PRO A 309 -2.47 -11.66 4.74
C PRO A 309 -3.27 -11.73 3.43
N LEU A 310 -2.67 -11.27 2.32
CA LEU A 310 -3.32 -11.25 1.01
C LEU A 310 -3.60 -12.66 0.48
N GLY A 311 -2.73 -13.65 0.74
CA GLY A 311 -2.96 -15.04 0.34
C GLY A 311 -4.27 -15.58 0.91
N TYR A 312 -4.45 -15.47 2.23
CA TYR A 312 -5.69 -15.87 2.91
C TYR A 312 -6.91 -15.08 2.44
N ALA A 313 -6.75 -13.80 2.09
CA ALA A 313 -7.83 -12.99 1.55
C ALA A 313 -8.27 -13.48 0.16
N THR A 314 -7.32 -13.90 -0.69
CA THR A 314 -7.67 -14.48 -2.00
C THR A 314 -8.29 -15.87 -1.89
N ASP A 315 -7.85 -16.69 -0.94
CA ASP A 315 -8.45 -18.01 -0.71
C ASP A 315 -9.86 -17.87 -0.11
N ALA A 316 -10.05 -16.94 0.84
CA ALA A 316 -11.37 -16.55 1.33
C ALA A 316 -12.30 -16.09 0.22
N LEU A 317 -11.80 -15.30 -0.73
CA LEU A 317 -12.59 -14.87 -1.88
C LEU A 317 -13.01 -16.07 -2.74
N ARG A 318 -12.08 -17.00 -3.03
CA ARG A 318 -12.37 -18.19 -3.83
C ARG A 318 -13.43 -19.06 -3.17
N THR A 319 -13.29 -19.31 -1.86
CA THR A 319 -14.28 -20.06 -1.08
C THR A 319 -15.64 -19.35 -1.09
N LEU A 320 -15.66 -18.02 -0.91
CA LEU A 320 -16.88 -17.23 -0.96
C LEU A 320 -17.58 -17.29 -2.34
N LEU A 321 -16.82 -17.24 -3.43
CA LEU A 321 -17.37 -17.28 -4.79
C LEU A 321 -17.78 -18.70 -5.24
N GLY A 322 -17.11 -19.74 -4.73
CA GLY A 322 -17.39 -21.13 -5.09
C GLY A 322 -18.43 -21.81 -4.22
N GLU A 323 -18.31 -21.66 -2.90
CA GLU A 323 -19.12 -22.37 -1.89
C GLU A 323 -20.08 -21.44 -1.14
N GLY A 324 -19.89 -20.12 -1.22
CA GLY A 324 -20.68 -19.15 -0.48
C GLY A 324 -20.21 -18.96 0.96
N TRP A 325 -21.15 -18.69 1.87
CA TRP A 325 -20.87 -18.46 3.28
C TRP A 325 -20.65 -19.80 4.00
N THR A 326 -19.39 -20.09 4.33
CA THR A 326 -19.00 -21.32 5.05
C THR A 326 -18.23 -21.02 6.32
N GLY A 327 -18.10 -22.00 7.22
CA GLY A 327 -17.23 -21.88 8.40
C GLY A 327 -15.76 -21.66 8.01
N ALA A 328 -15.32 -22.20 6.87
CA ALA A 328 -13.96 -22.00 6.34
C ALA A 328 -13.71 -20.52 6.00
N LEU A 329 -14.69 -19.83 5.42
CA LEU A 329 -14.62 -18.39 5.15
C LEU A 329 -14.39 -17.57 6.42
N ALA A 330 -15.06 -17.92 7.53
CA ALA A 330 -14.88 -17.24 8.81
C ALA A 330 -13.46 -17.43 9.36
N VAL A 331 -12.91 -18.65 9.25
CA VAL A 331 -11.53 -18.94 9.67
C VAL A 331 -10.52 -18.20 8.80
N GLN A 332 -10.68 -18.21 7.47
CA GLN A 332 -9.77 -17.53 6.55
C GLN A 332 -9.82 -16.00 6.73
N SER A 333 -11.00 -15.41 6.83
CA SER A 333 -11.16 -13.97 7.11
C SER A 333 -10.61 -13.58 8.49
N GLY A 334 -10.79 -14.43 9.50
CA GLY A 334 -10.13 -14.27 10.80
C GLY A 334 -8.60 -14.27 10.69
N ALA A 335 -8.03 -15.18 9.89
CA ALA A 335 -6.59 -15.24 9.65
C ALA A 335 -6.06 -13.96 8.97
N VAL A 336 -6.80 -13.37 8.03
CA VAL A 336 -6.46 -12.08 7.40
C VAL A 336 -6.33 -10.98 8.46
N VAL A 337 -7.30 -10.89 9.36
CA VAL A 337 -7.30 -9.86 10.43
C VAL A 337 -6.15 -10.10 11.42
N VAL A 338 -5.94 -11.35 11.85
CA VAL A 338 -4.86 -11.71 12.78
C VAL A 338 -3.49 -11.43 12.18
N LEU A 339 -3.25 -11.81 10.93
CA LEU A 339 -1.98 -11.53 10.24
C LEU A 339 -1.78 -10.03 10.01
N GLY A 340 -2.84 -9.30 9.64
CA GLY A 340 -2.80 -7.84 9.54
C GLY A 340 -2.40 -7.18 10.86
N ALA A 341 -2.98 -7.63 11.98
CA ALA A 341 -2.64 -7.16 13.31
C ALA A 341 -1.21 -7.54 13.72
N ALA A 342 -0.74 -8.75 13.37
CA ALA A 342 0.63 -9.18 13.62
C ALA A 342 1.64 -8.31 12.86
N TRP A 343 1.41 -8.03 11.57
CA TRP A 343 2.23 -7.12 10.78
C TRP A 343 2.23 -5.70 11.34
N PHE A 344 1.07 -5.19 11.78
CA PHE A 344 1.00 -3.90 12.46
C PHE A 344 1.82 -3.90 13.76
N GLY A 345 1.74 -4.97 14.56
CA GLY A 345 2.55 -5.17 15.76
C GLY A 345 4.06 -5.20 15.47
N LEU A 346 4.48 -5.86 14.39
CA LEU A 346 5.87 -5.84 13.93
C LEU A 346 6.32 -4.42 13.56
N GLY A 347 5.47 -3.64 12.89
CA GLY A 347 5.73 -2.23 12.64
C GLY A 347 5.87 -1.41 13.93
N LEU A 348 5.02 -1.66 14.94
CA LEU A 348 5.11 -0.96 16.23
C LEU A 348 6.40 -1.32 16.98
N LEU A 349 6.83 -2.58 16.90
CA LEU A 349 8.10 -3.03 17.44
C LEU A 349 9.27 -2.37 16.72
N GLY A 350 9.27 -2.36 15.39
CA GLY A 350 10.27 -1.66 14.58
C GLY A 350 10.37 -0.17 14.92
N TRP A 351 9.21 0.47 15.13
CA TRP A 351 9.14 1.86 15.58
C TRP A 351 9.71 2.05 16.98
N ALA A 352 9.38 1.17 17.93
CA ALA A 352 9.93 1.21 19.28
C ALA A 352 11.47 1.05 19.29
N LEU A 353 12.01 0.18 18.43
CA LEU A 353 13.45 0.01 18.26
C LEU A 353 14.09 1.26 17.64
N ALA A 354 13.49 1.83 16.59
CA ALA A 354 13.96 3.07 15.98
C ALA A 354 14.01 4.22 16.99
N ARG A 355 12.98 4.35 17.84
CA ARG A 355 12.95 5.33 18.95
C ARG A 355 14.08 5.14 19.94
N ARG A 356 14.39 3.89 20.31
CA ARG A 356 15.49 3.58 21.24
C ARG A 356 16.83 3.98 20.63
N THR A 357 17.05 3.69 19.36
CA THR A 357 18.29 4.06 18.65
C THR A 357 18.45 5.57 18.58
N LEU A 358 17.40 6.30 18.21
CA LEU A 358 17.40 7.77 18.16
C LEU A 358 17.77 8.41 19.51
N ARG A 359 17.24 7.87 20.62
CA ARG A 359 17.55 8.37 21.97
C ARG A 359 19.00 8.10 22.39
N ARG A 360 19.62 7.02 21.88
CA ARG A 360 21.00 6.65 22.22
C ARG A 360 22.02 7.43 21.41
N THR A 361 21.78 7.64 20.12
CA THR A 361 22.75 8.30 19.24
C THR A 361 22.71 9.82 19.34
N GLY A 362 21.60 10.41 19.83
CA GLY A 362 21.42 11.87 19.85
C GLY A 362 21.44 12.52 18.45
N GLY A 363 21.60 11.71 17.40
CA GLY A 363 21.75 12.14 16.03
C GLY A 363 20.39 12.46 15.43
N THR A 364 20.24 13.70 14.98
CA THR A 364 19.10 14.13 14.16
C THR A 364 19.21 13.64 12.72
N ASP A 365 20.22 12.84 12.34
CA ASP A 365 20.44 12.41 10.95
C ASP A 365 19.32 11.53 10.37
N LEU A 366 18.40 11.07 11.22
CA LEU A 366 17.18 10.35 10.82
C LEU A 366 15.93 11.25 10.73
N LEU A 367 16.01 12.51 11.19
CA LEU A 367 14.99 13.56 11.07
C LEU A 367 15.26 14.41 9.82
#